data_AF-A0A090RQB0-F1
#
_entry.id   AF-A0A090RQB0-F1
#
_cell.length_a   1.000
_cell.length_b   1.000
_cell.length_c   1.000
_cell.angle_alpha   90.00
_cell.angle_beta   90.00
_cell.angle_gamma   90.00
#
_symmetry.space_group_name_H-M   'P 1'
#
loop_
_entity.id
_entity.type
_entity.pdbx_description
1 polymer ?
#
loop_
_entity_poly.entity_id
_entity_poly.type
_entity_poly.pdbx_seq_one_letter_code
_entity_poly.pdbx_strand_id
1 'polypeptide(L)'
;MAGDTIDLATGNQNVKDYINGAIRQYLDMGVDAIRLDTVKHVERDELLEYVNNWKAHKPDLFVFGENLVKGTGWGSEIANDNASAVIRPWWYTRTTQDPSNPNGGGDSGFSVLDFSLFSTFRDNVTRGHFGGVGGIFSMDWVYGDATKLVTFFQNHDVGPDNDFKYRFGGEEANAAMVYNLLWTARGIPTLYYGEEIMFQAGLPQDIANANDTIDQTGRAYYGEHLENAGATQSHPLYQHIKRLNMIRSAVPALQKAPMSEVNEWGAGMSFVRDLSSEGSYAVVGLAAGGNQQINVSNVQNGTYTDAVSGETKQVSGGSFTFNVPAHSVRVWVLNGGGRSVIAVNT
;
A
#
# COMPACT_ATOMS: atom_id res chain seq x y z
N MET A 1 -7.55 -19.21 -17.02
CA MET A 1 -8.99 -19.16 -16.72
C MET A 1 -9.25 -20.20 -15.66
N ALA A 2 -9.82 -19.80 -14.52
CA ALA A 2 -10.52 -20.76 -13.67
C ALA A 2 -11.60 -21.40 -14.56
N GLY A 3 -11.60 -22.73 -14.66
CA GLY A 3 -12.36 -23.45 -15.71
C GLY A 3 -13.88 -23.44 -15.51
N ASP A 4 -14.34 -22.86 -14.42
CA ASP A 4 -15.71 -22.94 -13.88
C ASP A 4 -16.39 -21.58 -13.72
N THR A 5 -15.71 -20.46 -13.99
CA THR A 5 -16.34 -19.12 -13.97
C THR A 5 -16.79 -18.72 -15.37
N ILE A 6 -18.09 -18.47 -15.55
CA ILE A 6 -18.65 -17.99 -16.80
C ILE A 6 -18.14 -16.57 -17.07
N ASP A 7 -17.47 -16.40 -18.20
CA ASP A 7 -16.99 -15.09 -18.66
C ASP A 7 -18.16 -14.26 -19.19
N LEU A 8 -18.44 -13.13 -18.55
CA LEU A 8 -19.53 -12.26 -18.96
C LEU A 8 -19.11 -11.50 -20.22
N ALA A 9 -19.99 -11.45 -21.22
CA ALA A 9 -19.78 -10.61 -22.40
C ALA A 9 -19.97 -9.13 -22.06
N THR A 10 -19.00 -8.55 -21.34
CA THR A 10 -19.04 -7.20 -20.78
C THR A 10 -19.35 -6.14 -21.84
N GLY A 11 -18.93 -6.36 -23.09
CA GLY A 11 -19.17 -5.43 -24.21
C GLY A 11 -20.63 -5.33 -24.64
N ASN A 12 -21.49 -6.27 -24.23
CA ASN A 12 -22.90 -6.27 -24.58
C ASN A 12 -23.70 -5.28 -23.73
N GLN A 13 -24.52 -4.44 -24.37
CA GLN A 13 -25.28 -3.39 -23.69
C GLN A 13 -26.17 -3.93 -22.56
N ASN A 14 -26.80 -5.08 -22.73
CA ASN A 14 -27.65 -5.65 -21.67
C ASN A 14 -26.84 -6.07 -20.42
N VAL A 15 -25.60 -6.54 -20.61
CA VAL A 15 -24.66 -6.85 -19.53
C VAL A 15 -24.17 -5.57 -18.87
N LYS A 16 -23.83 -4.55 -19.67
CA LYS A 16 -23.46 -3.21 -19.18
C LYS A 16 -24.54 -2.61 -18.29
N ASP A 17 -25.77 -2.61 -18.76
CA ASP A 17 -26.92 -2.07 -18.04
C ASP A 17 -27.15 -2.81 -16.73
N TYR A 18 -27.03 -4.13 -16.74
CA TYR A 18 -27.17 -4.96 -15.54
C TYR A 18 -26.07 -4.67 -14.51
N ILE A 19 -24.79 -4.70 -14.91
CA ILE A 19 -23.66 -4.47 -14.01
C ILE A 19 -23.71 -3.04 -13.44
N ASN A 20 -23.93 -2.04 -14.29
CA ASN A 20 -24.05 -0.65 -13.84
C ASN A 20 -25.24 -0.46 -12.90
N GLY A 21 -26.40 -1.06 -13.22
CA GLY A 21 -27.57 -1.01 -12.36
C GLY A 21 -27.33 -1.65 -10.99
N ALA A 22 -26.68 -2.81 -10.94
CA ALA A 22 -26.35 -3.50 -9.70
C ALA A 22 -25.35 -2.71 -8.85
N ILE A 23 -24.27 -2.21 -9.45
CA ILE A 23 -23.26 -1.43 -8.72
C ILE A 23 -23.85 -0.13 -8.17
N ARG A 24 -24.68 0.58 -8.95
CA ARG A 24 -25.35 1.80 -8.48
C ARG A 24 -26.24 1.55 -7.26
N GLN A 25 -26.89 0.38 -7.14
CA GLN A 25 -27.64 0.04 -5.93
C GLN A 25 -26.75 0.01 -4.68
N TYR A 26 -25.55 -0.59 -4.77
CA TYR A 26 -24.60 -0.59 -3.65
C TYR A 26 -24.05 0.82 -3.35
N LEU A 27 -23.83 1.63 -4.40
CA LEU A 27 -23.41 3.02 -4.22
C LEU A 27 -24.50 3.85 -3.52
N ASP A 28 -25.77 3.64 -3.87
CA ASP A 28 -26.93 4.29 -3.25
C ASP A 28 -27.12 3.85 -1.78
N MET A 29 -26.63 2.66 -1.40
CA MET A 29 -26.56 2.21 -0.01
C MET A 29 -25.44 2.87 0.81
N GLY A 30 -24.57 3.66 0.16
CA GLY A 30 -23.51 4.43 0.83
C GLY A 30 -22.09 3.86 0.69
N VAL A 31 -21.85 2.86 -0.16
CA VAL A 31 -20.49 2.36 -0.42
C VAL A 31 -19.58 3.48 -0.93
N ASP A 32 -18.43 3.70 -0.27
CA ASP A 32 -17.50 4.80 -0.59
C ASP A 32 -16.39 4.41 -1.57
N ALA A 33 -16.11 3.11 -1.69
CA ALA A 33 -15.09 2.61 -2.59
C ALA A 33 -15.45 1.23 -3.16
N ILE A 34 -14.96 0.95 -4.37
CA ILE A 34 -15.08 -0.36 -5.02
C ILE A 34 -13.68 -0.92 -5.28
N ARG A 35 -13.44 -2.16 -4.83
CA ARG A 35 -12.33 -3.01 -5.27
C ARG A 35 -12.82 -3.90 -6.40
N LEU A 36 -12.31 -3.69 -7.62
CA LEU A 36 -12.58 -4.54 -8.76
C LEU A 36 -11.65 -5.75 -8.77
N ASP A 37 -12.27 -6.92 -8.86
CA ASP A 37 -11.58 -8.19 -9.02
C ASP A 37 -11.03 -8.36 -10.44
N THR A 38 -9.96 -9.16 -10.57
CA THR A 38 -9.50 -9.75 -11.85
C THR A 38 -9.43 -8.80 -13.05
N VAL A 39 -8.97 -7.55 -12.86
CA VAL A 39 -9.08 -6.47 -13.87
C VAL A 39 -8.39 -6.79 -15.20
N LYS A 40 -7.37 -7.64 -15.16
CA LYS A 40 -6.61 -8.11 -16.33
C LYS A 40 -7.42 -8.99 -17.29
N HIS A 41 -8.60 -9.43 -16.86
CA HIS A 41 -9.52 -10.24 -17.64
C HIS A 41 -10.61 -9.42 -18.35
N VAL A 42 -10.69 -8.12 -18.09
CA VAL A 42 -11.57 -7.19 -18.78
C VAL A 42 -10.72 -6.26 -19.64
N GLU A 43 -11.15 -5.97 -20.87
CA GLU A 43 -10.47 -5.00 -21.72
C GLU A 43 -10.43 -3.63 -21.00
N ARG A 44 -9.29 -2.93 -21.05
CA ARG A 44 -9.06 -1.74 -20.22
C ARG A 44 -10.07 -0.64 -20.53
N ASP A 45 -10.27 -0.30 -21.80
CA ASP A 45 -11.10 0.83 -22.19
C ASP A 45 -12.57 0.55 -21.83
N GLU A 46 -13.01 -0.69 -21.94
CA GLU A 46 -14.28 -1.18 -21.40
C GLU A 46 -14.35 -1.07 -19.87
N LEU A 47 -13.35 -1.54 -19.13
CA LEU A 47 -13.32 -1.39 -17.68
C LEU A 47 -13.42 0.08 -17.26
N LEU A 48 -12.71 0.97 -17.96
CA LEU A 48 -12.76 2.41 -17.70
C LEU A 48 -14.13 3.02 -18.04
N GLU A 49 -14.87 2.49 -19.01
CA GLU A 49 -16.26 2.89 -19.28
C GLU A 49 -17.16 2.64 -18.05
N TYR A 50 -17.06 1.46 -17.43
CA TYR A 50 -17.76 1.13 -16.19
C TYR A 50 -17.35 2.05 -15.03
N VAL A 51 -16.04 2.23 -14.81
CA VAL A 51 -15.52 3.10 -13.74
C VAL A 51 -16.02 4.53 -13.90
N ASN A 52 -15.97 5.08 -15.11
CA ASN A 52 -16.46 6.43 -15.41
C ASN A 52 -17.98 6.54 -15.19
N ASN A 53 -18.73 5.51 -15.54
CA ASN A 53 -20.17 5.45 -15.30
C ASN A 53 -20.50 5.54 -13.80
N TRP A 54 -19.80 4.78 -12.96
CA TRP A 54 -20.03 4.77 -11.51
C TRP A 54 -19.58 6.07 -10.84
N LYS A 55 -18.46 6.63 -11.27
CA LYS A 55 -18.00 7.94 -10.79
C LYS A 55 -18.92 9.08 -11.21
N ALA A 56 -19.54 9.00 -12.39
CA ALA A 56 -20.58 9.96 -12.76
C ALA A 56 -21.82 9.86 -11.84
N HIS A 57 -22.11 8.68 -11.32
CA HIS A 57 -23.19 8.44 -10.35
C HIS A 57 -22.82 8.89 -8.92
N LYS A 58 -21.58 8.62 -8.47
CA LYS A 58 -21.02 9.09 -7.19
C LYS A 58 -19.65 9.75 -7.42
N PRO A 59 -19.57 11.10 -7.54
CA PRO A 59 -18.34 11.81 -7.90
C PRO A 59 -17.13 11.55 -7.00
N ASP A 60 -17.35 11.36 -5.70
CA ASP A 60 -16.29 11.11 -4.72
C ASP A 60 -15.91 9.61 -4.60
N LEU A 61 -16.45 8.74 -5.47
CA LEU A 61 -16.18 7.31 -5.46
C LEU A 61 -14.70 7.00 -5.76
N PHE A 62 -14.07 6.28 -4.85
CA PHE A 62 -12.76 5.69 -5.08
C PHE A 62 -12.92 4.30 -5.71
N VAL A 63 -12.27 4.06 -6.86
CA VAL A 63 -12.28 2.75 -7.50
C VAL A 63 -10.85 2.30 -7.72
N PHE A 64 -10.55 1.10 -7.26
CA PHE A 64 -9.27 0.45 -7.50
C PHE A 64 -9.49 -1.02 -7.86
N GLY A 65 -8.49 -1.70 -8.39
CA GLY A 65 -8.64 -3.13 -8.62
C GLY A 65 -7.37 -3.96 -8.57
N GLU A 66 -7.59 -5.25 -8.63
CA GLU A 66 -6.53 -6.24 -8.62
C GLU A 66 -6.04 -6.53 -10.03
N ASN A 67 -4.81 -6.09 -10.32
CA ASN A 67 -4.04 -6.54 -11.47
C ASN A 67 -2.85 -7.37 -10.98
N LEU A 68 -3.11 -8.62 -10.60
CA LEU A 68 -2.08 -9.51 -10.05
C LEU A 68 -0.99 -9.77 -11.08
N VAL A 69 0.24 -9.45 -10.69
CA VAL A 69 1.45 -9.66 -11.49
C VAL A 69 2.55 -10.31 -10.64
N LYS A 70 3.40 -11.10 -11.28
CA LYS A 70 4.65 -11.58 -10.71
C LYS A 70 5.80 -10.71 -11.22
N GLY A 71 6.56 -10.10 -10.31
CA GLY A 71 7.60 -9.14 -10.63
C GLY A 71 7.12 -7.69 -10.48
N THR A 72 7.94 -6.74 -10.94
CA THR A 72 7.67 -5.30 -10.74
C THR A 72 6.43 -4.80 -11.46
N GLY A 73 5.96 -5.47 -12.51
CA GLY A 73 4.66 -5.17 -13.10
C GLY A 73 4.62 -3.86 -13.88
N TRP A 74 5.68 -3.57 -14.63
CA TRP A 74 5.78 -2.41 -15.50
C TRP A 74 5.66 -2.77 -16.98
N GLY A 75 6.09 -3.97 -17.35
CA GLY A 75 5.97 -4.47 -18.71
C GLY A 75 7.21 -4.25 -19.55
N SER A 76 7.38 -5.12 -20.55
CA SER A 76 8.55 -5.22 -21.43
C SER A 76 8.89 -3.94 -22.21
N GLU A 77 7.90 -3.06 -22.38
CA GLU A 77 7.99 -1.81 -23.13
C GLU A 77 8.67 -0.69 -22.34
N ILE A 78 8.69 -0.79 -21.00
CA ILE A 78 9.27 0.23 -20.11
C ILE A 78 10.32 -0.32 -19.14
N ALA A 79 10.34 -1.63 -18.91
CA ALA A 79 11.30 -2.30 -18.03
C ALA A 79 11.57 -3.74 -18.48
N ASN A 80 12.59 -4.38 -17.91
CA ASN A 80 12.80 -5.81 -18.07
C ASN A 80 11.75 -6.59 -17.25
N ASP A 81 10.65 -6.98 -17.88
CA ASP A 81 9.51 -7.65 -17.25
C ASP A 81 9.01 -8.82 -18.11
N ASN A 82 8.27 -9.75 -17.49
CA ASN A 82 7.91 -11.05 -18.06
C ASN A 82 6.68 -11.06 -19.00
N ALA A 83 6.16 -9.89 -19.36
CA ALA A 83 4.96 -9.72 -20.19
C ALA A 83 4.78 -8.23 -20.55
N SER A 84 3.95 -7.95 -21.55
CA SER A 84 3.65 -6.60 -22.04
C SER A 84 3.03 -5.69 -20.97
N ALA A 85 3.28 -4.38 -21.10
CA ALA A 85 2.70 -3.32 -20.29
C ALA A 85 1.16 -3.24 -20.37
N VAL A 86 0.54 -3.65 -21.48
CA VAL A 86 -0.93 -3.55 -21.67
C VAL A 86 -1.77 -4.41 -20.71
N ILE A 87 -1.10 -5.24 -19.93
CA ILE A 87 -1.71 -6.09 -18.89
C ILE A 87 -1.08 -5.85 -17.52
N ARG A 88 -0.50 -4.66 -17.30
CA ARG A 88 0.21 -4.29 -16.06
C ARG A 88 -0.54 -3.25 -15.24
N PRO A 89 -0.34 -3.21 -13.91
CA PRO A 89 -1.07 -2.32 -13.02
C PRO A 89 -1.15 -0.87 -13.51
N TRP A 90 -0.02 -0.27 -13.90
CA TRP A 90 0.03 1.14 -14.31
C TRP A 90 -0.82 1.44 -15.55
N TRP A 91 -0.94 0.49 -16.48
CA TRP A 91 -1.67 0.66 -17.75
C TRP A 91 -3.14 1.03 -17.54
N TYR A 92 -3.75 0.51 -16.47
CA TYR A 92 -5.14 0.78 -16.11
C TYR A 92 -5.30 2.13 -15.40
N THR A 93 -4.22 2.69 -14.85
CA THR A 93 -4.21 4.01 -14.20
C THR A 93 -4.00 5.17 -15.18
N ARG A 94 -3.78 4.87 -16.46
CA ARG A 94 -3.48 5.84 -17.51
C ARG A 94 -4.46 5.73 -18.68
N THR A 95 -4.67 6.83 -19.39
CA THR A 95 -5.46 6.87 -20.63
C THR A 95 -4.63 6.82 -21.91
N THR A 96 -3.31 6.62 -21.80
CA THR A 96 -2.41 6.48 -22.96
C THR A 96 -2.78 5.25 -23.79
N GLN A 97 -2.60 5.34 -25.10
CA GLN A 97 -2.72 4.21 -26.03
C GLN A 97 -1.35 3.65 -26.45
N ASP A 98 -0.25 4.26 -25.98
CA ASP A 98 1.11 3.83 -26.23
C ASP A 98 1.70 3.15 -24.98
N PRO A 99 1.89 1.81 -24.98
CA PRO A 99 2.43 1.08 -23.83
C PRO A 99 3.90 1.40 -23.51
N SER A 100 4.60 2.12 -24.38
CA SER A 100 5.97 2.59 -24.15
C SER A 100 6.04 4.03 -23.60
N ASN A 101 4.90 4.72 -23.53
CA ASN A 101 4.82 6.12 -23.09
C ASN A 101 3.71 6.33 -22.04
N PRO A 102 3.98 6.05 -20.75
CA PRO A 102 3.03 6.27 -19.66
C PRO A 102 2.50 7.71 -19.56
N ASN A 103 3.32 8.69 -19.92
CA ASN A 103 2.96 10.12 -19.92
C ASN A 103 2.24 10.58 -21.19
N GLY A 104 2.00 9.68 -22.15
CA GLY A 104 1.23 9.96 -23.37
C GLY A 104 -0.27 10.18 -23.12
N GLY A 105 -0.74 9.95 -21.89
CA GLY A 105 -2.12 10.16 -21.47
C GLY A 105 -2.23 10.65 -20.03
N GLY A 106 -3.45 10.99 -19.61
CA GLY A 106 -3.75 11.46 -18.26
C GLY A 106 -3.96 10.33 -17.25
N ASP A 107 -4.27 10.71 -16.02
CA ASP A 107 -4.83 9.80 -15.01
C ASP A 107 -6.21 9.31 -15.47
N SER A 108 -6.44 8.00 -15.46
CA SER A 108 -7.75 7.41 -15.77
C SER A 108 -8.76 7.58 -14.63
N GLY A 109 -8.28 7.97 -13.45
CA GLY A 109 -9.06 7.99 -12.21
C GLY A 109 -9.24 6.61 -11.58
N PHE A 110 -8.79 5.54 -12.22
CA PHE A 110 -8.79 4.19 -11.65
C PHE A 110 -7.45 3.89 -10.99
N SER A 111 -7.48 3.33 -9.79
CA SER A 111 -6.27 2.91 -9.06
C SER A 111 -6.11 1.38 -9.04
N VAL A 112 -5.03 0.87 -8.47
CA VAL A 112 -4.72 -0.56 -8.41
C VAL A 112 -4.06 -0.94 -7.10
N LEU A 113 -4.12 -2.23 -6.75
CA LEU A 113 -3.25 -2.83 -5.75
C LEU A 113 -1.77 -2.67 -6.16
N ASP A 114 -0.92 -2.24 -5.24
CA ASP A 114 0.51 -1.98 -5.46
C ASP A 114 1.32 -3.29 -5.44
N PHE A 115 1.08 -4.15 -6.42
CA PHE A 115 1.85 -5.37 -6.62
C PHE A 115 3.34 -5.10 -6.87
N SER A 116 3.69 -3.91 -7.37
CA SER A 116 5.06 -3.50 -7.61
C SER A 116 5.85 -3.37 -6.32
N LEU A 117 5.31 -2.66 -5.33
CA LEU A 117 5.91 -2.59 -3.99
C LEU A 117 5.93 -3.97 -3.31
N PHE A 118 4.78 -4.66 -3.33
CA PHE A 118 4.64 -6.01 -2.77
C PHE A 118 5.67 -6.99 -3.35
N SER A 119 5.98 -6.91 -4.64
CA SER A 119 6.91 -7.83 -5.32
C SER A 119 8.31 -7.85 -4.73
N THR A 120 8.68 -6.79 -4.00
CA THR A 120 10.00 -6.68 -3.38
C THR A 120 10.09 -7.42 -2.05
N PHE A 121 8.95 -7.62 -1.37
CA PHE A 121 8.93 -8.04 0.03
C PHE A 121 9.64 -9.36 0.31
N ARG A 122 9.49 -10.34 -0.59
CA ARG A 122 10.15 -11.65 -0.52
C ARG A 122 11.67 -11.59 -0.37
N ASP A 123 12.29 -10.57 -0.97
CA ASP A 123 13.73 -10.44 -1.13
C ASP A 123 14.29 -9.36 -0.19
N ASN A 124 13.44 -8.59 0.50
CA ASN A 124 13.89 -7.47 1.31
C ASN A 124 13.33 -7.40 2.73
N VAL A 125 12.14 -6.87 2.94
CA VAL A 125 11.63 -6.54 4.27
C VAL A 125 11.31 -7.81 5.05
N THR A 126 10.88 -8.89 4.38
CA THR A 126 10.75 -10.22 5.04
C THR A 126 12.11 -10.81 5.42
N ARG A 127 13.20 -10.30 4.82
CA ARG A 127 14.61 -10.64 5.10
C ARG A 127 15.30 -9.61 6.00
N GLY A 128 14.56 -8.65 6.55
CA GLY A 128 15.08 -7.67 7.51
C GLY A 128 15.89 -6.53 6.88
N HIS A 129 15.60 -6.13 5.64
CA HIS A 129 16.20 -4.94 5.01
C HIS A 129 15.26 -4.24 4.01
N PHE A 130 15.57 -3.01 3.59
CA PHE A 130 14.77 -2.21 2.64
C PHE A 130 15.30 -2.26 1.19
N GLY A 131 16.35 -3.05 0.93
CA GLY A 131 16.96 -3.24 -0.38
C GLY A 131 15.97 -3.32 -1.55
N GLY A 132 16.09 -2.42 -2.54
CA GLY A 132 15.28 -2.45 -3.76
C GLY A 132 13.92 -1.76 -3.66
N VAL A 133 13.45 -1.39 -2.47
CA VAL A 133 12.21 -0.60 -2.30
C VAL A 133 12.33 0.76 -3.00
N GLY A 134 13.47 1.43 -2.86
CA GLY A 134 13.72 2.73 -3.50
C GLY A 134 13.59 2.69 -5.03
N GLY A 135 13.95 1.56 -5.65
CA GLY A 135 13.80 1.35 -7.09
C GLY A 135 12.36 1.19 -7.55
N ILE A 136 11.44 0.77 -6.67
CA ILE A 136 10.00 0.79 -6.97
C ILE A 136 9.50 2.23 -6.93
N PHE A 137 9.87 2.99 -5.90
CA PHE A 137 9.42 4.37 -5.75
C PHE A 137 9.97 5.32 -6.81
N SER A 138 11.14 5.03 -7.39
CA SER A 138 11.66 5.81 -8.52
C SER A 138 10.83 5.66 -9.79
N MET A 139 9.96 4.65 -9.86
CA MET A 139 9.06 4.39 -10.98
C MET A 139 7.64 4.94 -10.77
N ASP A 140 7.40 5.69 -9.70
CA ASP A 140 6.09 6.29 -9.38
C ASP A 140 5.47 7.09 -10.54
N TRP A 141 6.32 7.67 -11.38
CA TRP A 141 5.91 8.47 -12.54
C TRP A 141 5.09 7.68 -13.58
N VAL A 142 5.15 6.35 -13.61
CA VAL A 142 4.38 5.55 -14.59
C VAL A 142 2.88 5.53 -14.27
N TYR A 143 2.51 5.63 -12.99
CA TYR A 143 1.12 5.59 -12.54
C TYR A 143 0.43 6.94 -12.74
N GLY A 144 -0.88 6.92 -13.00
CA GLY A 144 -1.70 8.14 -13.09
C GLY A 144 -1.63 8.98 -11.81
N ASP A 145 -1.76 8.32 -10.67
CA ASP A 145 -1.51 8.90 -9.35
C ASP A 145 -1.01 7.83 -8.38
N ALA A 146 0.31 7.83 -8.19
CA ALA A 146 1.02 6.95 -7.27
C ALA A 146 0.48 7.03 -5.82
N THR A 147 0.01 8.21 -5.37
CA THR A 147 -0.48 8.41 -3.99
C THR A 147 -1.80 7.69 -3.69
N LYS A 148 -2.51 7.25 -4.74
CA LYS A 148 -3.76 6.50 -4.65
C LYS A 148 -3.60 4.99 -4.74
N LEU A 149 -2.38 4.48 -4.96
CA LEU A 149 -2.13 3.04 -5.02
C LEU A 149 -2.45 2.38 -3.69
N VAL A 150 -3.10 1.21 -3.72
CA VAL A 150 -3.49 0.48 -2.52
C VAL A 150 -2.36 -0.47 -2.14
N THR A 151 -1.59 -0.13 -1.11
CA THR A 151 -0.43 -0.90 -0.66
C THR A 151 -0.84 -1.93 0.38
N PHE A 152 -0.19 -3.10 0.38
CA PHE A 152 -0.58 -4.22 1.23
C PHE A 152 0.64 -5.11 1.50
N PHE A 153 0.63 -5.83 2.63
CA PHE A 153 1.70 -6.79 2.97
C PHE A 153 1.38 -8.19 2.46
N GLN A 154 0.12 -8.59 2.62
CA GLN A 154 -0.45 -9.82 2.10
C GLN A 154 -1.96 -9.60 1.90
N ASN A 155 -2.60 -10.49 1.18
CA ASN A 155 -4.05 -10.51 1.03
C ASN A 155 -4.54 -11.96 0.99
N HIS A 156 -5.80 -12.18 0.63
CA HIS A 156 -6.39 -13.52 0.61
C HIS A 156 -5.79 -14.49 -0.44
N ASP A 157 -5.08 -13.99 -1.45
CA ASP A 157 -4.51 -14.81 -2.53
C ASP A 157 -2.99 -14.94 -2.44
N VAL A 158 -2.32 -13.89 -1.94
CA VAL A 158 -0.86 -13.77 -1.97
C VAL A 158 -0.26 -13.33 -0.63
N GLY A 159 0.74 -14.08 -0.17
CA GLY A 159 1.64 -13.71 0.91
C GLY A 159 3.00 -13.26 0.39
N PRO A 160 3.82 -12.64 1.23
CA PRO A 160 4.95 -11.82 0.79
C PRO A 160 6.20 -12.64 0.42
N ASP A 161 6.22 -13.96 0.63
CA ASP A 161 7.36 -14.84 0.35
C ASP A 161 7.22 -15.55 -1.02
N ASN A 162 8.27 -16.26 -1.45
CA ASN A 162 8.33 -16.93 -2.75
C ASN A 162 7.18 -17.92 -3.00
N ASP A 163 6.69 -18.57 -1.94
CA ASP A 163 5.46 -19.35 -2.01
C ASP A 163 4.28 -18.47 -1.64
N PHE A 164 3.81 -17.69 -2.62
CA PHE A 164 2.74 -16.71 -2.46
C PHE A 164 1.47 -17.29 -1.82
N LYS A 165 1.28 -18.60 -1.77
CA LYS A 165 0.08 -19.22 -1.17
C LYS A 165 0.04 -19.16 0.34
N TYR A 166 1.12 -18.79 1.02
CA TYR A 166 1.23 -18.89 2.46
C TYR A 166 1.23 -17.51 3.13
N ARG A 167 0.58 -17.42 4.28
CA ARG A 167 0.71 -16.25 5.15
C ARG A 167 2.15 -16.07 5.58
N PHE A 168 2.54 -14.83 5.84
CA PHE A 168 3.87 -14.54 6.36
C PHE A 168 4.13 -15.33 7.65
N GLY A 169 5.20 -16.14 7.63
CA GLY A 169 5.62 -16.99 8.74
C GLY A 169 6.98 -16.64 9.34
N GLY A 170 7.56 -15.51 8.93
CA GLY A 170 8.87 -15.07 9.41
C GLY A 170 8.83 -14.33 10.74
N GLU A 171 9.92 -13.63 11.05
CA GLU A 171 10.06 -12.88 12.31
C GLU A 171 9.04 -11.74 12.44
N GLU A 172 8.43 -11.61 13.62
CA GLU A 172 7.46 -10.54 13.93
C GLU A 172 8.05 -9.14 13.69
N ALA A 173 9.34 -8.96 14.01
CA ALA A 173 10.04 -7.69 13.79
C ALA A 173 10.11 -7.30 12.30
N ASN A 174 10.14 -8.28 11.40
CA ASN A 174 10.13 -8.01 9.95
C ASN A 174 8.73 -7.62 9.49
N ALA A 175 7.66 -8.21 10.05
CA ALA A 175 6.30 -7.73 9.81
C ALA A 175 6.12 -6.27 10.29
N ALA A 176 6.60 -5.95 11.49
CA ALA A 176 6.60 -4.58 12.01
C ALA A 176 7.35 -3.60 11.08
N MET A 177 8.49 -4.01 10.51
CA MET A 177 9.21 -3.21 9.50
C MET A 177 8.35 -2.92 8.26
N VAL A 178 7.59 -3.91 7.78
CA VAL A 178 6.69 -3.69 6.63
C VAL A 178 5.60 -2.69 6.98
N TYR A 179 4.98 -2.81 8.16
CA TYR A 179 3.94 -1.88 8.59
C TYR A 179 4.48 -0.45 8.76
N ASN A 180 5.69 -0.29 9.32
CA ASN A 180 6.36 1.02 9.37
C ASN A 180 6.48 1.64 7.97
N LEU A 181 6.89 0.86 6.97
CA LEU A 181 6.99 1.31 5.58
C LEU A 181 5.61 1.67 5.00
N LEU A 182 4.65 0.74 5.05
CA LEU A 182 3.33 0.90 4.43
C LEU A 182 2.55 2.09 5.01
N TRP A 183 2.63 2.32 6.32
CA TRP A 183 1.92 3.43 6.96
C TRP A 183 2.54 4.80 6.72
N THR A 184 3.83 4.86 6.38
CA THR A 184 4.54 6.13 6.22
C THR A 184 4.88 6.47 4.79
N ALA A 185 4.89 5.50 3.88
CA ALA A 185 5.04 5.72 2.44
C ALA A 185 3.76 6.28 1.79
N ARG A 186 3.88 6.69 0.52
CA ARG A 186 2.74 7.07 -0.33
C ARG A 186 1.81 5.87 -0.55
N GLY A 187 0.57 6.15 -0.93
CA GLY A 187 -0.44 5.13 -1.17
C GLY A 187 -1.39 4.99 0.00
N ILE A 188 -2.29 4.02 -0.09
CA ILE A 188 -3.33 3.70 0.88
C ILE A 188 -2.99 2.34 1.52
N PRO A 189 -2.43 2.30 2.73
CA PRO A 189 -2.09 1.04 3.38
C PRO A 189 -3.34 0.25 3.72
N THR A 190 -3.33 -1.04 3.37
CA THR A 190 -4.38 -2.00 3.65
C THR A 190 -3.82 -3.15 4.47
N LEU A 191 -4.57 -3.56 5.48
CA LEU A 191 -4.26 -4.68 6.36
C LEU A 191 -5.21 -5.85 6.03
N TYR A 192 -4.68 -7.04 5.78
CA TYR A 192 -5.52 -8.24 5.74
C TYR A 192 -5.83 -8.70 7.16
N TYR A 193 -7.06 -9.14 7.43
CA TYR A 193 -7.48 -9.46 8.79
C TYR A 193 -6.61 -10.57 9.41
N GLY A 194 -6.31 -10.43 10.70
CA GLY A 194 -5.45 -11.34 11.45
C GLY A 194 -3.95 -11.03 11.32
N GLU A 195 -3.53 -10.18 10.37
CA GLU A 195 -2.15 -9.67 10.30
C GLU A 195 -1.70 -8.99 11.60
N GLU A 196 -2.63 -8.35 12.31
CA GLU A 196 -2.38 -7.64 13.57
C GLU A 196 -1.93 -8.53 14.72
N ILE A 197 -2.03 -9.86 14.55
CA ILE A 197 -1.55 -10.87 15.50
C ILE A 197 -0.76 -12.02 14.83
N MET A 198 -0.38 -11.85 13.56
CA MET A 198 0.18 -12.94 12.74
C MET A 198 -0.66 -14.23 12.81
N PHE A 199 -1.98 -14.09 12.75
CA PHE A 199 -2.90 -15.21 12.78
C PHE A 199 -2.54 -16.19 11.66
N GLN A 200 -2.37 -17.47 12.03
CA GLN A 200 -1.98 -18.53 11.09
C GLN A 200 -0.69 -18.25 10.30
N ALA A 201 0.30 -17.66 10.97
CA ALA A 201 1.63 -17.45 10.41
C ALA A 201 2.19 -18.73 9.74
N GLY A 202 2.65 -18.62 8.49
CA GLY A 202 3.24 -19.72 7.74
C GLY A 202 2.25 -20.79 7.25
N LEU A 203 0.95 -20.67 7.53
CA LEU A 203 -0.08 -21.55 6.99
C LEU A 203 -0.61 -21.03 5.65
N PRO A 204 -1.27 -21.88 4.85
CA PRO A 204 -1.89 -21.45 3.60
C PRO A 204 -2.88 -20.30 3.81
N GLN A 205 -2.88 -19.35 2.88
CA GLN A 205 -3.86 -18.26 2.78
C GLN A 205 -5.26 -18.80 2.56
N ASP A 206 -5.37 -19.86 1.76
CA ASP A 206 -6.60 -20.54 1.35
C ASP A 206 -6.29 -22.05 1.15
N ILE A 207 -7.32 -22.84 0.83
CA ILE A 207 -7.21 -24.27 0.56
C ILE A 207 -6.09 -24.52 -0.46
N ALA A 208 -5.01 -25.17 -0.01
CA ALA A 208 -3.85 -25.48 -0.85
C ALA A 208 -3.83 -26.95 -1.30
N ASN A 209 -4.50 -27.84 -0.56
CA ASN A 209 -4.58 -29.27 -0.81
C ASN A 209 -6.02 -29.79 -0.73
N ALA A 210 -6.25 -30.96 -1.33
CA ALA A 210 -7.59 -31.56 -1.44
C ALA A 210 -8.27 -31.89 -0.09
N ASN A 211 -7.51 -31.97 1.00
CA ASN A 211 -8.01 -32.29 2.33
C ASN A 211 -7.98 -31.10 3.29
N ASP A 212 -7.52 -29.92 2.85
CA ASP A 212 -7.50 -28.74 3.70
C ASP A 212 -8.94 -28.29 3.96
N THR A 213 -9.24 -27.96 5.21
CA THR A 213 -10.49 -27.30 5.57
C THR A 213 -10.25 -25.81 5.79
N ILE A 214 -11.25 -24.98 5.53
CA ILE A 214 -11.12 -23.51 5.59
C ILE A 214 -10.60 -23.03 6.95
N ASP A 215 -10.99 -23.68 8.06
CA ASP A 215 -10.49 -23.39 9.41
C ASP A 215 -8.97 -23.59 9.54
N GLN A 216 -8.35 -24.45 8.74
CA GLN A 216 -6.89 -24.67 8.77
C GLN A 216 -6.11 -23.64 7.95
N THR A 217 -6.79 -22.63 7.40
CA THR A 217 -6.21 -21.62 6.50
C THR A 217 -6.42 -20.21 7.00
N GLY A 218 -5.54 -19.31 6.58
CA GLY A 218 -5.58 -17.89 6.85
C GLY A 218 -6.87 -17.21 6.38
N ARG A 219 -7.66 -17.88 5.53
CA ARG A 219 -8.97 -17.40 5.07
C ARG A 219 -10.01 -17.38 6.18
N ALA A 220 -9.85 -18.18 7.22
CA ALA A 220 -10.80 -18.22 8.31
C ALA A 220 -10.23 -17.52 9.54
N TYR A 221 -10.52 -16.23 9.74
CA TYR A 221 -10.21 -15.59 11.01
C TYR A 221 -11.35 -15.77 11.99
N TYR A 222 -11.11 -16.54 13.05
CA TYR A 222 -12.15 -17.03 13.98
C TYR A 222 -11.57 -17.33 15.38
N GLY A 223 -12.43 -17.83 16.26
CA GLY A 223 -12.06 -18.43 17.53
C GLY A 223 -11.75 -17.41 18.61
N GLU A 224 -10.91 -17.81 19.58
CA GLU A 224 -10.57 -16.98 20.73
C GLU A 224 -9.95 -15.63 20.35
N HIS A 225 -9.37 -15.51 19.14
CA HIS A 225 -8.85 -14.23 18.63
C HIS A 225 -9.93 -13.19 18.34
N LEU A 226 -11.17 -13.61 18.04
CA LEU A 226 -12.32 -12.70 17.91
C LEU A 226 -13.14 -12.62 19.20
N GLU A 227 -13.26 -13.73 19.92
CA GLU A 227 -14.09 -13.82 21.13
C GLU A 227 -13.41 -13.16 22.34
N ASN A 228 -12.08 -13.21 22.43
CA ASN A 228 -11.29 -12.55 23.46
C ASN A 228 -10.53 -11.34 22.88
N ALA A 229 -11.29 -10.28 22.62
CA ALA A 229 -10.73 -9.03 22.10
C ALA A 229 -9.58 -8.47 22.96
N GLY A 230 -9.57 -8.71 24.27
CA GLY A 230 -8.50 -8.27 25.16
C GLY A 230 -7.15 -8.90 24.83
N ALA A 231 -7.12 -10.21 24.56
CA ALA A 231 -5.90 -10.92 24.17
C ALA A 231 -5.37 -10.40 22.81
N THR A 232 -6.25 -10.30 21.81
CA THR A 232 -5.91 -9.78 20.47
C THR A 232 -5.41 -8.34 20.53
N GLN A 233 -6.09 -7.49 21.29
CA GLN A 233 -5.67 -6.09 21.46
C GLN A 233 -4.34 -5.97 22.21
N SER A 234 -4.01 -6.91 23.10
CA SER A 234 -2.72 -6.89 23.83
C SER A 234 -1.52 -7.31 22.99
N HIS A 235 -1.74 -7.86 21.79
CA HIS A 235 -0.66 -8.32 20.92
C HIS A 235 0.28 -7.16 20.52
N PRO A 236 1.61 -7.35 20.52
CA PRO A 236 2.57 -6.30 20.18
C PRO A 236 2.33 -5.66 18.81
N LEU A 237 2.10 -6.48 17.76
CA LEU A 237 1.77 -5.95 16.43
C LEU A 237 0.46 -5.17 16.39
N TYR A 238 -0.57 -5.59 17.13
CA TYR A 238 -1.83 -4.85 17.22
C TYR A 238 -1.57 -3.44 17.76
N GLN A 239 -0.85 -3.33 18.87
CA GLN A 239 -0.51 -2.03 19.47
C GLN A 239 0.39 -1.19 18.55
N HIS A 240 1.32 -1.83 17.85
CA HIS A 240 2.18 -1.18 16.88
C HIS A 240 1.38 -0.57 15.72
N ILE A 241 0.51 -1.35 15.07
CA ILE A 241 -0.36 -0.89 13.97
C ILE A 241 -1.33 0.18 14.47
N LYS A 242 -1.90 0.03 15.67
CA LYS A 242 -2.75 1.04 16.29
C LYS A 242 -2.02 2.39 16.43
N ARG A 243 -0.77 2.37 16.88
CA ARG A 243 0.08 3.58 16.97
C ARG A 243 0.38 4.18 15.59
N LEU A 244 0.71 3.36 14.60
CA LEU A 244 0.92 3.82 13.22
C LEU A 244 -0.35 4.45 12.64
N ASN A 245 -1.53 3.88 12.89
CA ASN A 245 -2.82 4.45 12.51
C ASN A 245 -3.05 5.83 13.14
N MET A 246 -2.74 5.99 14.43
CA MET A 246 -2.86 7.28 15.11
C MET A 246 -1.92 8.33 14.49
N ILE A 247 -0.66 7.96 14.23
CA ILE A 247 0.33 8.86 13.60
C ILE A 247 -0.13 9.25 12.19
N ARG A 248 -0.49 8.29 11.35
CA ARG A 248 -0.93 8.56 9.98
C ARG A 248 -2.19 9.43 9.95
N SER A 249 -3.15 9.18 10.84
CA SER A 249 -4.37 9.99 10.98
C SER A 249 -4.06 11.44 11.40
N ALA A 250 -3.06 11.65 12.25
CA ALA A 250 -2.68 12.98 12.72
C ALA A 250 -1.83 13.78 11.72
N VAL A 251 -1.17 13.13 10.75
CA VAL A 251 -0.23 13.77 9.81
C VAL A 251 -0.75 13.73 8.37
N PRO A 252 -1.40 14.79 7.86
CA PRO A 252 -1.97 14.81 6.50
C PRO A 252 -0.97 14.51 5.38
N ALA A 253 0.29 14.92 5.53
CA ALA A 253 1.35 14.59 4.58
C ALA A 253 1.54 13.06 4.40
N LEU A 254 1.40 12.27 5.47
CA LEU A 254 1.46 10.81 5.35
C LEU A 254 0.27 10.25 4.55
N GLN A 255 -0.89 10.90 4.64
CA GLN A 255 -2.13 10.46 3.98
C GLN A 255 -2.15 10.75 2.49
N LYS A 256 -1.66 11.92 2.07
CA LYS A 256 -1.89 12.46 0.71
C LYS A 256 -0.65 12.82 -0.08
N ALA A 257 0.47 13.12 0.57
CA ALA A 257 1.61 13.70 -0.15
C ALA A 257 2.24 12.67 -1.09
N PRO A 258 2.80 13.10 -2.24
CA PRO A 258 3.80 12.30 -2.95
C PRO A 258 5.05 12.08 -2.07
N MET A 259 5.99 11.30 -2.60
CA MET A 259 7.31 11.11 -1.99
C MET A 259 8.40 11.80 -2.80
N SER A 260 9.38 12.36 -2.11
CA SER A 260 10.61 12.94 -2.66
C SER A 260 11.78 12.62 -1.75
N GLU A 261 13.01 12.94 -2.18
CA GLU A 261 14.25 12.67 -1.41
C GLU A 261 14.33 11.21 -0.90
N VAL A 262 13.90 10.25 -1.72
CA VAL A 262 13.90 8.83 -1.38
C VAL A 262 15.33 8.30 -1.38
N ASN A 263 15.84 7.88 -0.22
CA ASN A 263 17.15 7.28 -0.04
C ASN A 263 17.00 5.88 0.59
N GLU A 264 17.77 4.91 0.11
CA GLU A 264 17.71 3.51 0.56
C GLU A 264 19.13 2.91 0.58
N TRP A 265 19.48 2.19 1.66
CA TRP A 265 20.83 1.61 1.84
C TRP A 265 20.80 0.23 2.52
N GLY A 266 19.72 -0.52 2.35
CA GLY A 266 19.48 -1.83 2.93
C GLY A 266 19.08 -1.76 4.40
N ALA A 267 19.97 -1.26 5.25
CA ALA A 267 19.75 -1.18 6.70
C ALA A 267 18.76 -0.06 7.11
N GLY A 268 18.41 0.84 6.20
CA GLY A 268 17.46 1.91 6.44
C GLY A 268 16.98 2.57 5.15
N MET A 269 15.99 3.44 5.32
CA MET A 269 15.41 4.23 4.24
C MET A 269 14.97 5.59 4.78
N SER A 270 14.97 6.63 3.94
CA SER A 270 14.42 7.94 4.28
C SER A 270 13.73 8.57 3.08
N PHE A 271 12.77 9.45 3.35
CA PHE A 271 12.05 10.20 2.32
C PHE A 271 11.31 11.40 2.93
N VAL A 272 10.89 12.31 2.06
CA VAL A 272 10.06 13.48 2.38
C VAL A 272 8.64 13.27 1.87
N ARG A 273 7.67 13.65 2.70
CA ARG A 273 6.24 13.77 2.37
C ARG A 273 5.89 15.25 2.40
N ASP A 274 5.80 15.87 1.23
CA ASP A 274 5.52 17.30 1.08
C ASP A 274 4.06 17.54 0.68
N LEU A 275 3.30 18.10 1.62
CA LEU A 275 1.95 18.63 1.41
C LEU A 275 1.88 20.07 1.92
N SER A 276 2.96 20.84 1.72
CA SER A 276 3.08 22.20 2.26
C SER A 276 2.00 23.14 1.73
N SER A 277 1.45 22.87 0.54
CA SER A 277 0.28 23.58 0.01
C SER A 277 -0.98 23.45 0.89
N GLU A 278 -1.12 22.36 1.66
CA GLU A 278 -2.17 22.16 2.67
C GLU A 278 -1.63 22.30 4.11
N GLY A 279 -0.41 22.82 4.28
CA GLY A 279 0.18 23.09 5.59
C GLY A 279 0.74 21.87 6.34
N SER A 280 1.02 20.76 5.65
CA SER A 280 1.61 19.56 6.27
C SER A 280 2.88 19.13 5.56
N TYR A 281 3.94 18.85 6.32
CA TYR A 281 5.22 18.41 5.76
C TYR A 281 5.89 17.46 6.75
N ALA A 282 6.42 16.33 6.26
CA ALA A 282 7.09 15.35 7.11
C ALA A 282 8.38 14.81 6.49
N VAL A 283 9.39 14.60 7.32
CA VAL A 283 10.61 13.83 7.00
C VAL A 283 10.51 12.50 7.73
N VAL A 284 10.61 11.40 6.98
CA VAL A 284 10.50 10.04 7.50
C VAL A 284 11.86 9.34 7.41
N GLY A 285 12.21 8.61 8.47
CA GLY A 285 13.35 7.71 8.46
C GLY A 285 12.99 6.36 9.08
N LEU A 286 13.39 5.28 8.42
CA LEU A 286 13.17 3.90 8.84
C LEU A 286 14.50 3.19 9.07
N ALA A 287 14.54 2.32 10.07
CA ALA A 287 15.68 1.47 10.36
C ALA A 287 15.24 0.01 10.44
N ALA A 288 16.06 -0.86 9.84
CA ALA A 288 15.95 -2.30 9.93
C ALA A 288 16.65 -2.82 11.21
N GLY A 289 17.43 -3.90 11.13
CA GLY A 289 17.98 -4.59 12.32
C GLY A 289 18.91 -3.80 13.25
N GLY A 290 19.36 -2.59 12.90
CA GLY A 290 20.30 -1.82 13.73
C GLY A 290 19.96 -0.32 13.74
N ASN A 291 20.38 0.37 14.81
CA ASN A 291 20.22 1.82 14.91
C ASN A 291 20.87 2.52 13.71
N GLN A 292 20.16 3.44 13.07
CA GLN A 292 20.65 4.22 11.95
C GLN A 292 20.76 5.70 12.34
N GLN A 293 21.86 6.34 11.97
CA GLN A 293 21.92 7.80 11.87
C GLN A 293 21.58 8.18 10.44
N ILE A 294 20.49 8.91 10.26
CA ILE A 294 19.94 9.26 8.96
C ILE A 294 20.17 10.75 8.73
N ASN A 295 20.66 11.12 7.55
CA ASN A 295 20.68 12.48 7.04
C ASN A 295 19.76 12.59 5.83
N VAL A 296 18.91 13.61 5.81
CA VAL A 296 18.05 13.94 4.67
C VAL A 296 18.37 15.36 4.23
N SER A 297 18.70 15.54 2.96
CA SER A 297 19.00 16.84 2.35
C SER A 297 17.74 17.44 1.69
N ASN A 298 17.84 18.69 1.25
CA ASN A 298 16.76 19.43 0.58
C ASN A 298 15.46 19.54 1.39
N VAL A 299 15.57 19.54 2.72
CA VAL A 299 14.40 19.66 3.60
C VAL A 299 14.10 21.11 3.94
N GLN A 300 12.83 21.43 4.23
CA GLN A 300 12.45 22.76 4.68
C GLN A 300 13.06 23.08 6.06
N ASN A 301 13.49 24.33 6.25
CA ASN A 301 13.97 24.81 7.55
C ASN A 301 12.79 25.04 8.51
N GLY A 302 13.02 24.84 9.81
CA GLY A 302 12.05 25.13 10.85
C GLY A 302 12.08 24.13 11.99
N THR A 303 11.02 24.15 12.81
CA THR A 303 10.91 23.30 14.00
C THR A 303 10.19 22.01 13.65
N TYR A 304 10.85 20.87 13.85
CA TYR A 304 10.28 19.56 13.62
C TYR A 304 9.96 18.88 14.94
N THR A 305 8.80 18.24 15.03
CA THR A 305 8.43 17.37 16.15
C THR A 305 8.26 15.94 15.65
N ASP A 306 8.95 14.97 16.27
CA ASP A 306 8.79 13.55 15.96
C ASP A 306 7.44 13.04 16.48
N ALA A 307 6.55 12.61 15.59
CA ALA A 307 5.24 12.08 15.96
C ALA A 307 5.33 10.76 16.74
N VAL A 308 6.50 10.10 16.74
CA VAL A 308 6.73 8.88 17.52
C VAL A 308 7.13 9.23 18.95
N SER A 309 8.18 10.04 19.18
CA SER A 309 8.70 10.32 20.53
C SER A 309 8.22 11.61 21.18
N GLY A 310 7.70 12.57 20.40
CA GLY A 310 7.46 13.95 20.86
C GLY A 310 8.72 14.81 20.93
N GLU A 311 9.90 14.28 20.61
CA GLU A 311 11.14 15.06 20.55
C GLU A 311 11.00 16.20 19.52
N THR A 312 11.57 17.37 19.83
CA THR A 312 11.56 18.52 18.93
C THR A 312 12.98 18.94 18.56
N LYS A 313 13.21 19.25 17.27
CA LYS A 313 14.50 19.70 16.74
C LYS A 313 14.33 20.90 15.82
N GLN A 314 15.28 21.83 15.88
CA GLN A 314 15.39 22.91 14.90
C GLN A 314 16.25 22.46 13.73
N VAL A 315 15.78 22.70 12.51
CA VAL A 315 16.48 22.41 11.26
C VAL A 315 16.78 23.72 10.55
N SER A 316 18.03 23.87 10.14
CA SER A 316 18.53 25.01 9.36
C SER A 316 19.53 24.51 8.30
N GLY A 317 19.71 25.28 7.23
CA GLY A 317 20.65 24.91 6.16
C GLY A 317 20.17 23.80 5.21
N GLY A 318 18.88 23.44 5.26
CA GLY A 318 18.28 22.50 4.29
C GLY A 318 18.67 21.04 4.47
N SER A 319 19.23 20.66 5.62
CA SER A 319 19.63 19.28 5.91
C SER A 319 19.25 18.89 7.33
N PHE A 320 18.76 17.67 7.51
CA PHE A 320 18.31 17.18 8.81
C PHE A 320 18.90 15.81 9.15
N THR A 321 19.62 15.75 10.27
CA THR A 321 20.19 14.53 10.83
C THR A 321 19.47 14.09 12.11
N PHE A 322 19.12 12.81 12.19
CA PHE A 322 18.51 12.21 13.39
C PHE A 322 18.82 10.72 13.51
N ASN A 323 18.60 10.15 14.69
CA ASN A 323 18.80 8.73 14.95
C ASN A 323 17.46 7.99 14.93
N VAL A 324 17.44 6.82 14.29
CA VAL A 324 16.30 5.90 14.25
C VAL A 324 16.72 4.58 14.91
N PRO A 325 16.07 4.15 16.01
CA PRO A 325 16.34 2.86 16.64
C PRO A 325 16.09 1.68 15.68
N ALA A 326 16.72 0.54 15.93
CA ALA A 326 16.45 -0.70 15.18
C ALA A 326 14.95 -1.04 15.12
N HIS A 327 14.50 -1.57 13.98
CA HIS A 327 13.13 -2.00 13.67
C HIS A 327 12.07 -0.91 13.91
N SER A 328 12.43 0.36 13.70
CA SER A 328 11.56 1.48 14.02
C SER A 328 11.51 2.54 12.92
N VAL A 329 10.61 3.49 13.13
CA VAL A 329 10.41 4.66 12.27
C VAL A 329 10.47 5.94 13.12
N ARG A 330 10.94 7.03 12.52
CA ARG A 330 10.79 8.41 13.00
C ARG A 330 10.02 9.20 11.97
N VAL A 331 9.04 9.99 12.41
CA VAL A 331 8.20 10.82 11.55
C VAL A 331 8.28 12.25 12.06
N TRP A 332 9.18 13.04 11.50
CA TRP A 332 9.41 14.41 11.89
C TRP A 332 8.48 15.35 11.13
N VAL A 333 7.56 16.01 11.83
CA VAL A 333 6.55 16.90 11.24
C VAL A 333 6.97 18.35 11.43
N LEU A 334 7.02 19.11 10.35
CA LEU A 334 7.36 20.55 10.38
C LEU A 334 6.23 21.37 11.01
N ASN A 335 6.61 22.26 11.93
CA ASN A 335 5.77 23.28 12.59
C ASN A 335 4.49 22.74 13.25
N GLY A 336 4.44 21.44 13.58
CA GLY A 336 3.31 20.83 14.30
C GLY A 336 1.97 20.86 13.55
N GLY A 337 1.96 20.96 12.21
CA GLY A 337 0.74 21.11 11.38
C GLY A 337 -0.22 19.89 11.34
N GLY A 338 0.01 18.86 12.16
CA GLY A 338 -0.98 17.84 12.46
C GLY A 338 -1.82 18.30 13.65
N ARG A 339 -3.15 18.14 13.63
CA ARG A 339 -4.02 18.34 14.81
C ARG A 339 -3.28 17.77 16.02
N SER A 340 -2.82 18.64 16.91
CA SER A 340 -1.97 18.37 18.09
C SER A 340 -1.31 16.99 18.02
N VAL A 341 -0.07 16.90 17.55
CA VAL A 341 0.72 15.67 17.63
C VAL A 341 0.82 15.25 19.10
N ILE A 342 -0.16 14.47 19.57
CA ILE A 342 -0.15 13.84 20.88
C ILE A 342 0.96 12.81 20.73
N ALA A 343 2.07 13.03 21.43
CA ALA A 343 3.09 12.01 21.58
C ALA A 343 2.38 10.71 21.97
N VAL A 344 2.43 9.70 21.10
CA VAL A 344 1.86 8.41 21.44
C VAL A 344 2.82 7.80 22.46
N ASN A 345 2.53 7.96 23.74
CA ASN A 345 3.35 7.41 24.81
C ASN A 345 3.59 5.91 24.58
N THR A 346 4.83 5.49 24.80
CA THR A 346 5.34 4.11 24.69
C THR A 346 4.66 3.15 25.63
#